data_AF-A0A955MDC2-F1
#
_entry.id   AF-A0A955MDC2-F1
#
_cell.length_a   1.000
_cell.length_b   1.000
_cell.length_c   1.000
_cell.angle_alpha   90.00
_cell.angle_beta   90.00
_cell.angle_gamma   90.00
#
_symmetry.space_group_name_H-M   'P 1'
#
loop_
_entity.id
_entity.type
_entity.pdbx_description
1 polymer ?
#
loop_
_entity_poly.entity_id
_entity_poly.type
_entity_poly.pdbx_seq_one_letter_code
_entity_poly.pdbx_strand_id
1 'polypeptide(L)' 'MPRRARVVIPQTPHHVTQRGNFQENVFENEKDFRTYLYLMDEYSQKNSLIVNAYCLMSNHVH' A
#
# COMPACT_ATOMS: atom_id res chain seq x y z
N MET A 1 -2.55 0.98 24.57
CA MET A 1 -1.86 2.28 24.40
C MET A 1 -2.71 3.18 23.52
N PRO A 2 -3.07 4.40 23.94
CA PRO A 2 -3.82 5.32 23.10
C PRO A 2 -2.97 5.74 21.90
N ARG A 3 -3.49 5.55 20.69
CA ARG A 3 -2.83 5.95 19.45
C ARG A 3 -3.25 7.39 19.15
N ARG A 4 -2.29 8.27 18.84
CA ARG A 4 -2.63 9.59 18.29
C ARG A 4 -3.37 9.40 16.96
N ALA A 5 -4.39 10.23 16.72
CA ALA A 5 -5.07 10.25 15.42
C ALA A 5 -4.07 10.56 14.31
N ARG A 6 -4.28 9.99 13.12
CA ARG A 6 -3.46 10.33 11.95
C ARG A 6 -3.73 11.78 11.56
N VAL A 7 -2.66 12.54 11.33
CA VAL A 7 -2.76 13.86 10.71
C VAL A 7 -3.02 13.64 9.23
N VAL A 8 -4.12 14.21 8.72
CA VAL A 8 -4.48 14.16 7.31
C VAL A 8 -4.48 15.59 6.80
N ILE A 9 -3.58 15.87 5.84
CA ILE A 9 -3.49 17.18 5.20
C ILE A 9 -4.05 17.03 3.78
N PRO A 10 -5.17 17.69 3.46
CA PRO A 10 -5.74 17.63 2.11
C PRO A 10 -4.71 17.99 1.04
N GLN A 11 -4.81 17.33 -0.12
CA GLN A 11 -3.99 17.63 -1.31
C GLN A 11 -2.47 17.45 -1.12
N THR A 12 -2.04 16.80 -0.04
CA THR A 12 -0.63 16.48 0.20
C THR A 12 -0.40 14.99 -0.04
N PRO A 13 0.68 14.59 -0.75
CA PRO A 13 1.04 13.18 -0.87
C PRO A 13 1.28 12.55 0.51
N HIS A 14 0.73 11.36 0.72
CA HIS A 14 0.98 10.58 1.93
C HIS A 14 1.80 9.36 1.55
N HIS A 15 2.83 9.08 2.34
CA HIS A 15 3.56 7.82 2.23
C HIS A 15 2.84 6.76 3.06
N VAL A 16 2.37 5.70 2.40
CA VAL A 16 1.67 4.58 3.04
C VAL A 16 2.61 3.40 3.06
N THR A 17 2.71 2.71 4.19
CA THR A 17 3.47 1.46 4.28
C THR A 17 2.60 0.35 4.83
N GLN A 18 2.81 -0.85 4.28
CA GLN A 18 2.18 -2.08 4.74
C GLN A 18 3.28 -3.13 4.88
N ARG A 19 3.34 -3.81 6.02
CA ARG A 19 4.30 -4.90 6.24
C ARG A 19 3.56 -6.18 6.61
N GLY A 20 4.06 -7.32 6.15
CA GLY A 20 3.57 -8.63 6.53
C GLY A 20 3.60 -8.79 8.04
N ASN A 21 2.59 -9.49 8.56
CA ASN A 21 2.56 -9.82 9.98
C ASN A 21 3.82 -10.64 10.32
N PHE A 22 4.43 -10.40 11.48
CA PHE A 22 5.72 -11.02 11.84
C PHE A 22 6.84 -10.87 10.79
N GLN A 23 6.77 -9.85 9.92
CA GLN A 23 7.70 -9.64 8.80
C GLN A 23 7.70 -10.76 7.75
N GLU A 24 6.67 -11.60 7.75
CA GLU A 24 6.48 -12.66 6.77
C GLU A 24 6.26 -12.10 5.37
N ASN A 25 6.46 -12.97 4.37
CA ASN A 25 6.20 -12.59 2.99
C ASN A 25 4.70 -12.34 2.78
N VAL A 26 4.41 -11.20 2.17
CA VAL A 26 3.10 -10.84 1.62
C VAL A 26 2.96 -11.36 0.19
N PHE A 27 4.07 -11.45 -0.53
CA PHE A 27 4.15 -11.99 -1.90
C PHE A 27 5.09 -13.19 -1.91
N GLU A 28 4.55 -14.36 -2.23
CA GLU A 28 5.31 -15.61 -2.31
C GLU A 28 5.80 -15.87 -3.73
N ASN A 29 5.07 -15.38 -4.73
CA ASN A 29 5.37 -15.59 -6.14
C ASN A 29 4.91 -14.40 -7.01
N GLU A 30 5.30 -14.40 -8.29
CA GLU A 30 5.02 -13.30 -9.22
C GLU A 30 3.52 -13.00 -9.40
N LYS A 31 2.65 -14.01 -9.27
CA LYS A 31 1.19 -13.82 -9.38
C LYS A 31 0.66 -12.92 -8.27
N ASP A 32 1.25 -12.98 -7.08
CA ASP A 32 0.83 -12.18 -5.93
C ASP A 32 1.13 -10.70 -6.19
N PHE A 33 2.32 -10.38 -6.73
CA PHE A 33 2.67 -9.02 -7.14
C PHE A 33 1.72 -8.48 -8.22
N ARG A 34 1.42 -9.28 -9.25
CA ARG A 34 0.49 -8.89 -10.32
C ARG A 34 -0.92 -8.67 -9.79
N THR A 35 -1.39 -9.53 -8.89
CA THR A 35 -2.71 -9.39 -8.24
C THR A 35 -2.76 -8.11 -7.40
N TYR A 36 -1.71 -7.80 -6.66
CA TYR A 36 -1.63 -6.58 -5.87
C TYR A 36 -1.70 -5.32 -6.75
N LEU A 37 -0.94 -5.28 -7.85
CA LEU A 37 -0.96 -4.15 -8.78
C LEU A 37 -2.34 -3.98 -9.43
N TYR A 38 -3.00 -5.08 -9.81
CA TYR A 38 -4.36 -5.05 -10.32
C TYR A 38 -5.34 -4.44 -9.30
N LEU A 39 -5.30 -4.91 -8.05
CA LEU A 39 -6.17 -4.38 -7.00
C LEU A 39 -5.85 -2.90 -6.69
N MET A 40 -4.57 -2.53 -6.64
CA MET A 40 -4.15 -1.16 -6.42
C MET A 40 -4.68 -0.24 -7.52
N ASP A 41 -4.62 -0.66 -8.78
CA ASP A 41 -5.19 0.09 -9.91
C ASP A 41 -6.71 0.21 -9.80
N GLU A 42 -7.42 -0.92 -9.62
CA GLU A 42 -8.88 -0.97 -9.47
C GLU A 42 -9.38 -0.02 -8.38
N TYR A 43 -8.77 -0.09 -7.19
CA TYR A 43 -9.18 0.74 -6.06
C TYR A 43 -8.68 2.19 -6.18
N SER A 44 -7.57 2.45 -6.86
CA SER A 44 -7.13 3.83 -7.13
C SER A 44 -8.15 4.55 -8.01
N GLN A 45 -8.62 3.91 -9.08
CA GLN A 45 -9.63 4.47 -9.97
C GLN A 45 -10.97 4.65 -9.25
N LYS A 46 -11.43 3.61 -8.52
CA LYS A 46 -12.69 3.65 -7.78
C LYS A 46 -12.76 4.80 -6.77
N ASN A 47 -11.63 5.19 -6.19
CA ASN A 47 -11.55 6.23 -5.16
C ASN A 47 -10.94 7.54 -5.68
N SER A 48 -10.69 7.67 -6.98
CA SER A 48 -10.04 8.85 -7.59
C SER A 48 -8.71 9.20 -6.90
N LEU A 49 -7.93 8.18 -6.54
CA LEU A 49 -6.65 8.33 -5.87
C LEU A 49 -5.51 8.42 -6.90
N ILE A 50 -4.62 9.38 -6.71
CA ILE A 50 -3.41 9.52 -7.51
C ILE A 50 -2.29 8.76 -6.81
N VAL A 51 -1.74 7.74 -7.47
CA VAL A 51 -0.55 7.00 -7.00
C VAL A 51 0.69 7.62 -7.64
N ASN A 52 1.46 8.39 -6.88
CA ASN A 52 2.66 9.04 -7.40
C ASN A 52 3.81 8.05 -7.66
N ALA A 53 3.96 7.05 -6.78
CA ALA A 53 4.98 6.01 -6.86
C ALA A 53 4.56 4.84 -5.96
N TYR A 54 5.13 3.65 -6.21
CA TYR A 54 4.98 2.48 -5.36
C TYR A 54 6.26 1.64 -5.38
N CYS A 55 6.48 0.85 -4.33
CA CYS A 55 7.52 -0.19 -4.30
C CYS A 55 6.97 -1.46 -3.66
N LEU A 56 7.09 -2.59 -4.35
CA LEU A 56 6.69 -3.90 -3.86
C LEU A 56 7.94 -4.72 -3.50
N MET A 57 8.01 -5.15 -2.24
CA MET A 57 9.02 -6.09 -1.76
C MET A 57 8.32 -7.29 -1.14
N SER A 58 8.99 -8.44 -1.06
CA SER A 58 8.34 -9.71 -0.68
C SER A 58 7.54 -9.62 0.61
N ASN A 59 7.98 -8.83 1.60
CA ASN A 59 7.32 -8.69 2.90
C ASN A 59 6.75 -7.30 3.21
N HIS A 60 6.84 -6.32 2.32
CA HIS A 60 6.21 -5.01 2.52
C HIS A 60 6.05 -4.18 1.26
N VAL A 61 5.20 -3.16 1.37
CA VAL A 61 4.85 -2.22 0.31
C VAL A 61 5.04 -0.79 0.80
N HIS A 62 5.46 0.06 -0.13
CA HIS A 62 5.51 1.52 -0.04
C HIS A 62 4.66 2.17 -1.13
#